data_AF-A0A4S8KUM3-F1
#
_entry.id   AF-A0A4S8KUM3-F1
#
_cell.length_a   1.000
_cell.length_b   1.000
_cell.length_c   1.000
_cell.angle_alpha   90.00
_cell.angle_beta   90.00
_cell.angle_gamma   90.00
#
_symmetry.space_group_name_H-M   'P 1'
#
loop_
_entity.id
_entity.type
_entity.pdbx_description
1 polymer ?
#
loop_
_entity_poly.entity_id
_entity_poly.type
_entity_poly.pdbx_seq_one_letter_code
_entity_poly.pdbx_strand_id
1 'polypeptide(L)'
;MYRWSELIKDLNLVAGDSISPSAESVWNLCMVVVSRSKDICRVSAWVCLEYKNNITAARIVKILIENGKSAAPSNVRILLEHFRILDHKDERLNMPILVNWTEIIVASGSDILFDFNAQHDCVSTGCR
;
A
#
# COMPACT_ATOMS: atom_id res chain seq x y z
N MET A 1 5.32 -8.13 -17.00
CA MET A 1 5.17 -9.42 -16.32
C MET A 1 6.38 -9.57 -15.42
N TYR A 2 6.19 -9.76 -14.12
CA TYR A 2 7.26 -9.68 -13.13
C TYR A 2 7.31 -10.95 -12.30
N ARG A 3 8.52 -11.42 -11.97
CA ARG A 3 8.66 -12.50 -10.98
C ARG A 3 8.50 -11.93 -9.59
N TRP A 4 7.86 -12.68 -8.71
CA TRP A 4 7.70 -12.28 -7.30
C TRP A 4 9.06 -11.94 -6.65
N SER A 5 10.08 -12.75 -6.91
CA SER A 5 11.44 -12.54 -6.42
C SER A 5 12.12 -11.25 -6.91
N GLU A 6 11.74 -10.72 -8.07
CA GLU A 6 12.24 -9.43 -8.58
C GLU A 6 11.52 -8.26 -7.91
N LEU A 7 10.20 -8.39 -7.69
CA LEU A 7 9.39 -7.37 -7.03
C LEU A 7 9.81 -7.15 -5.57
N ILE A 8 10.27 -8.20 -4.89
CA ILE A 8 10.73 -8.13 -3.50
C ILE A 8 12.12 -7.50 -3.38
N LYS A 9 13.02 -7.70 -4.34
CA LYS A 9 14.40 -7.18 -4.24
C LYS A 9 14.47 -5.65 -4.13
N ASP A 10 13.47 -4.96 -4.68
CA ASP A 10 13.38 -3.49 -4.64
C ASP A 10 12.67 -2.96 -3.37
N LEU A 11 12.11 -3.84 -2.55
CA LEU A 11 11.22 -3.48 -1.45
C LEU A 11 11.74 -4.13 -0.17
N ASN A 12 12.09 -3.32 0.84
CA ASN A 12 12.47 -3.79 2.18
C ASN A 12 11.25 -4.41 2.91
N LEU A 13 10.75 -5.52 2.38
CA LEU A 13 9.60 -6.25 2.87
C LEU A 13 9.96 -6.91 4.18
N VAL A 14 9.42 -6.35 5.27
CA VAL A 14 9.29 -7.09 6.52
C VAL A 14 8.18 -8.10 6.27
N ALA A 15 8.56 -9.37 6.08
CA ALA A 15 7.62 -10.47 5.92
C ALA A 15 6.80 -10.62 7.21
N GLY A 16 5.65 -9.96 7.28
CA GLY A 16 4.58 -10.26 8.21
C GLY A 16 3.52 -11.08 7.47
N ASP A 17 3.48 -12.39 7.75
CA ASP A 17 2.59 -13.45 7.25
C ASP A 17 1.21 -12.98 6.74
N SER A 18 0.62 -13.55 5.67
CA SER A 18 0.57 -14.95 5.25
C SER A 18 0.31 -15.06 3.74
N ILE A 19 0.86 -16.09 3.11
CA ILE A 19 0.94 -16.32 1.65
C ILE A 19 2.04 -15.46 1.01
N SER A 20 3.31 -15.85 1.22
CA SER A 20 4.36 -15.57 0.23
C SER A 20 4.05 -16.42 -1.02
N PRO A 21 3.74 -15.82 -2.19
CA PRO A 21 3.71 -16.54 -3.45
C PRO A 21 4.98 -17.35 -3.65
N SER A 22 4.90 -18.45 -4.42
CA SER A 22 6.12 -19.15 -4.82
C SER A 22 7.04 -18.16 -5.56
N ALA A 23 8.36 -18.31 -5.41
CA ALA A 23 9.32 -17.41 -6.04
C ALA A 23 9.22 -17.40 -7.59
N GLU A 24 8.60 -18.44 -8.15
CA GLU A 24 8.36 -18.64 -9.58
C GLU A 24 7.00 -18.09 -10.04
N SER A 25 6.09 -17.73 -9.13
CA SER A 25 4.81 -17.12 -9.50
C SER A 25 5.06 -15.85 -10.31
N VAL A 26 4.34 -15.77 -11.41
CA VAL A 26 4.43 -14.68 -12.38
C VAL A 26 3.26 -13.74 -12.16
N TRP A 27 3.55 -12.45 -12.06
CA TRP A 27 2.54 -11.44 -11.71
C TRP A 27 2.41 -10.38 -12.81
N ASN A 28 1.18 -9.96 -13.06
CA ASN A 28 0.84 -8.85 -13.94
C ASN A 28 0.46 -7.62 -13.12
N LEU A 29 0.75 -6.42 -13.66
CA LEU A 29 0.33 -5.17 -13.04
C LEU A 29 -1.16 -4.94 -13.26
N CYS A 30 -1.81 -4.42 -12.23
CA CYS A 30 -3.15 -3.88 -12.28
C CYS A 30 -3.12 -2.37 -12.01
N MET A 31 -4.15 -1.67 -12.48
CA MET A 31 -4.25 -0.22 -12.31
C MET A 31 -5.05 0.18 -11.07
N VAL A 32 -6.03 -0.64 -10.69
CA VAL A 32 -7.03 -0.30 -9.67
C VAL A 32 -7.35 -1.50 -8.78
N VAL A 33 -7.76 -1.20 -7.55
CA VAL A 33 -8.40 -2.12 -6.62
C VAL A 33 -9.61 -1.44 -6.00
N VAL A 34 -10.61 -2.22 -5.60
CA VAL A 34 -11.80 -1.70 -4.92
C VAL A 34 -11.68 -1.97 -3.44
N SER A 35 -11.80 -0.93 -2.62
CA SER A 35 -11.74 -1.03 -1.15
C SER A 35 -13.00 -1.66 -0.55
N ARG A 36 -12.98 -1.86 0.77
CA ARG A 36 -14.15 -2.28 1.57
C ARG A 36 -15.29 -1.25 1.49
N SER A 37 -14.98 0.05 1.52
CA SER A 37 -15.94 1.16 1.32
C SER A 37 -16.42 1.32 -0.13
N LYS A 38 -15.89 0.53 -1.08
CA LYS A 38 -16.16 0.60 -2.53
C LYS A 38 -15.49 1.77 -3.26
N ASP A 39 -14.48 2.37 -2.65
CA ASP A 39 -13.63 3.35 -3.31
C ASP A 39 -12.72 2.68 -4.34
N ILE A 40 -12.45 3.38 -5.45
CA ILE A 40 -11.53 2.92 -6.50
C ILE A 40 -10.13 3.44 -6.16
N CYS A 41 -9.32 2.59 -5.53
CA CYS A 41 -7.96 2.92 -5.14
C CYS A 41 -6.99 2.62 -6.29
N ARG A 42 -6.18 3.61 -6.67
CA ARG A 42 -5.17 3.50 -7.74
C ARG A 42 -3.77 3.36 -7.17
N VAL A 43 -2.83 2.91 -8.00
CA VAL A 43 -1.41 3.05 -7.69
C VAL A 43 -1.09 4.51 -7.30
N SER A 44 -0.25 4.71 -6.29
CA SER A 44 0.08 5.98 -5.63
C SER A 44 -1.00 6.59 -4.73
N ALA A 45 -2.21 6.01 -4.64
CA ALA A 45 -3.23 6.50 -3.73
C ALA A 45 -2.83 6.28 -2.26
N TRP A 46 -3.22 7.22 -1.40
CA TRP A 46 -3.15 7.05 0.05
C TRP A 46 -4.39 6.30 0.52
N VAL A 47 -4.18 5.32 1.38
CA VAL A 47 -5.24 4.42 1.83
C VAL A 47 -5.15 4.16 3.32
N CYS A 48 -6.31 4.05 3.94
CA CYS A 48 -6.46 3.53 5.29
C CYS A 48 -6.71 2.03 5.19
N LEU A 49 -6.01 1.22 5.98
CA LEU A 49 -6.18 -0.23 5.97
C LEU A 49 -6.15 -0.83 7.37
N GLU A 50 -6.74 -2.01 7.47
CA GLU A 50 -6.63 -2.90 8.62
C GLU A 50 -5.41 -3.82 8.43
N TYR A 51 -4.42 -3.72 9.32
CA TYR A 51 -3.19 -4.52 9.27
C TYR A 51 -2.80 -4.96 10.68
N LYS A 52 -2.61 -6.28 10.88
CA LYS A 52 -2.28 -6.88 12.20
C LYS A 52 -3.20 -6.36 13.33
N ASN A 53 -4.51 -6.35 13.09
CA ASN A 53 -5.55 -5.84 14.00
C ASN A 53 -5.42 -4.36 14.40
N ASN A 54 -4.67 -3.57 13.63
CA ASN A 54 -4.55 -2.13 13.81
C ASN A 54 -5.02 -1.40 12.54
N ILE A 55 -5.50 -0.18 12.70
CA ILE A 55 -5.77 0.71 11.58
C ILE A 55 -4.50 1.50 11.30
N THR A 56 -4.02 1.46 10.06
CA THR A 56 -2.82 2.20 9.66
C THR A 56 -3.03 2.95 8.35
N ALA A 57 -2.13 3.89 8.08
CA ALA A 57 -2.06 4.63 6.83
C ALA A 57 -0.98 4.04 5.94
N ALA A 58 -1.26 3.95 4.65
CA ALA A 58 -0.29 3.48 3.68
C ALA A 58 -0.46 4.13 2.32
N ARG A 59 0.51 3.93 1.44
CA ARG A 59 0.45 4.37 0.04
C ARG A 59 0.62 3.19 -0.90
N ILE A 60 -0.27 3.04 -1.88
CA ILE A 60 -0.19 1.94 -2.84
C ILE A 60 1.03 2.13 -3.75
N VAL A 61 1.93 1.16 -3.73
CA VAL A 61 3.12 1.13 -4.60
C VAL A 61 2.82 0.34 -5.87
N LYS A 62 2.25 -0.87 -5.73
CA LYS A 62 1.91 -1.76 -6.85
C LYS A 62 0.64 -2.53 -6.54
N ILE A 63 -0.13 -2.83 -7.58
CA ILE A 63 -1.26 -3.76 -7.54
C ILE A 63 -0.93 -4.88 -8.51
N LEU A 64 -1.00 -6.13 -8.04
CA LEU A 64 -0.53 -7.30 -8.76
C LEU A 64 -1.62 -8.35 -8.82
N ILE A 65 -1.74 -9.01 -9.97
CA ILE A 65 -2.58 -10.19 -10.15
C ILE A 65 -1.72 -11.36 -10.64
N GLU A 66 -1.98 -12.55 -10.12
CA GLU A 66 -1.29 -13.75 -10.57
C GLU A 66 -1.62 -14.03 -12.04
N ASN A 67 -0.59 -14.35 -12.83
CA ASN A 67 -0.71 -14.54 -14.26
C ASN A 67 -1.66 -15.71 -14.61
N GLY A 68 -2.54 -15.50 -15.58
CA GLY A 68 -3.53 -16.50 -15.98
C GLY A 68 -4.67 -16.71 -14.97
N LYS A 69 -4.77 -15.90 -13.91
CA LYS A 69 -5.86 -15.94 -12.94
C LYS A 69 -6.83 -14.77 -13.14
N SER A 70 -8.09 -14.99 -12.79
CA SER A 70 -9.09 -13.92 -12.69
C SER A 70 -8.86 -13.06 -11.45
N ALA A 71 -9.35 -11.82 -11.49
CA ALA A 71 -9.23 -10.82 -10.43
C ALA A 71 -10.12 -11.14 -9.22
N ALA A 72 -9.83 -12.26 -8.55
CA ALA A 72 -10.42 -12.65 -7.28
C ALA A 72 -9.51 -12.17 -6.12
N PRO A 73 -10.07 -11.89 -4.93
CA PRO A 73 -9.29 -11.42 -3.78
C PRO A 73 -8.07 -12.29 -3.44
N SER A 74 -8.19 -13.62 -3.59
CA SER A 74 -7.10 -14.57 -3.34
C SER A 74 -5.91 -14.43 -4.30
N ASN A 75 -6.14 -13.89 -5.50
CA ASN A 75 -5.17 -13.84 -6.60
C ASN A 75 -4.58 -12.44 -6.80
N VAL A 76 -5.03 -11.46 -6.00
CA VAL A 76 -4.58 -10.08 -6.05
C VAL A 76 -3.70 -9.81 -4.83
N ARG A 77 -2.60 -9.09 -5.03
CA ARG A 77 -1.70 -8.61 -3.98
C ARG A 77 -1.42 -7.13 -4.18
N ILE A 78 -1.48 -6.38 -3.10
CA ILE A 78 -1.27 -4.94 -3.09
C ILE A 78 -0.05 -4.68 -2.23
N LEU A 79 0.95 -4.02 -2.81
CA LEU A 79 2.17 -3.64 -2.12
C LEU A 79 2.00 -2.19 -1.68
N LEU A 80 2.23 -1.94 -0.40
CA LEU A 80 1.88 -0.70 0.28
C LEU A 80 3.08 -0.20 1.10
N GLU A 81 3.45 1.06 0.94
CA GLU A 81 4.40 1.71 1.86
C GLU A 81 3.67 2.08 3.14
N HIS A 82 4.19 1.64 4.29
CA HIS A 82 3.60 1.89 5.60
C HIS A 82 3.97 3.29 6.11
N PHE A 83 2.97 4.03 6.62
CA PHE A 83 3.15 5.32 7.27
C PHE A 83 2.53 5.32 8.66
N ARG A 84 3.27 5.90 9.61
CA ARG A 84 2.76 6.18 10.95
C ARG A 84 2.17 7.59 11.00
N ILE A 85 1.01 7.73 11.64
CA ILE A 85 0.44 9.02 12.00
C ILE A 85 1.06 9.46 13.34
N LEU A 86 1.59 10.69 13.41
CA LEU A 86 2.12 11.24 14.66
C LEU A 86 1.00 11.63 15.63
N ASP A 87 1.33 11.70 16.92
CA ASP A 87 0.43 12.07 18.01
C ASP A 87 0.20 13.59 18.13
N HIS A 88 0.95 14.38 17.36
CA HIS A 88 0.81 15.81 17.21
C HIS A 88 0.57 16.17 15.75
N LYS A 89 0.11 17.40 15.55
CA LYS A 89 -0.19 17.95 14.23
C LYS A 89 0.95 18.83 13.75
N ASP A 90 1.02 19.03 12.44
CA ASP A 90 1.87 20.05 11.85
C ASP A 90 1.49 21.43 12.41
N GLU A 91 2.48 22.18 12.89
CA GLU A 91 2.24 23.45 13.59
C GLU A 91 1.60 24.52 12.68
N ARG A 92 1.87 24.46 11.38
CA ARG A 92 1.43 25.46 10.42
C ARG A 92 0.08 25.09 9.80
N LEU A 93 -0.07 23.84 9.39
CA LEU A 93 -1.27 23.33 8.72
C LEU A 93 -2.34 22.86 9.71
N ASN A 94 -1.97 22.59 10.96
CA ASN A 94 -2.84 21.96 11.97
C ASN A 94 -3.47 20.65 11.46
N MET A 95 -2.67 19.87 10.71
CA MET A 95 -3.05 18.61 10.07
C MET A 95 -2.27 17.43 10.66
N PRO A 96 -2.83 16.20 10.64
CA PRO A 96 -2.07 14.99 11.00
C PRO A 96 -0.82 14.81 10.13
N ILE A 97 0.29 14.41 10.74
CA ILE A 97 1.56 14.17 10.04
C ILE A 97 1.73 12.68 9.76
N LEU A 98 2.05 12.34 8.51
CA LEU A 98 2.42 10.99 8.09
C LEU A 98 3.94 10.87 7.97
N VAL A 99 4.52 9.90 8.66
CA VAL A 99 5.96 9.59 8.60
C VAL A 99 6.14 8.18 8.04
N ASN A 100 6.99 8.06 7.01
CA ASN A 100 7.29 6.77 6.38
C ASN A 100 7.98 5.84 7.39
N TRP A 101 7.47 4.62 7.53
CA TRP A 101 7.99 3.61 8.46
C TRP A 101 8.92 2.59 7.77
N THR A 102 9.30 2.81 6.52
CA THR A 102 10.19 2.00 5.66
C THR A 102 9.76 0.55 5.40
N GLU A 103 8.72 0.08 6.10
CA GLU A 103 8.11 -1.23 5.94
C GLU A 103 7.17 -1.24 4.73
N ILE A 104 7.20 -2.35 3.99
CA ILE A 104 6.24 -2.64 2.94
C ILE A 104 5.23 -3.65 3.45
N ILE A 105 3.95 -3.29 3.36
CA ILE A 105 2.82 -4.15 3.69
C ILE A 105 2.35 -4.84 2.39
N VAL A 106 2.05 -6.14 2.50
CA VAL A 106 1.34 -6.88 1.45
C VAL A 106 -0.08 -7.12 1.95
N ALA A 107 -1.07 -6.65 1.18
CA ALA A 107 -2.48 -6.76 1.54
C ALA A 107 -3.36 -7.18 0.37
N SER A 108 -4.62 -7.50 0.67
CA SER A 108 -5.71 -7.70 -0.27
C SER A 108 -6.61 -6.46 -0.36
N GLY A 109 -7.48 -6.40 -1.36
CA GLY A 109 -8.43 -5.28 -1.49
C GLY A 109 -9.41 -5.16 -0.32
N SER A 110 -9.73 -6.28 0.33
CA SER A 110 -10.63 -6.30 1.51
C SER A 110 -10.01 -5.70 2.77
N ASP A 111 -8.68 -5.62 2.83
CA ASP A 111 -7.97 -5.02 3.97
C ASP A 111 -7.97 -3.49 3.87
N ILE A 112 -8.09 -2.94 2.66
CA ILE A 112 -8.21 -1.50 2.42
C ILE A 112 -9.62 -1.05 2.85
N LEU A 113 -9.66 -0.10 3.78
CA LEU A 113 -10.90 0.47 4.28
C LEU A 113 -11.45 1.51 3.32
N PHE A 114 -10.64 2.51 2.95
CA PHE A 114 -10.98 3.63 2.05
C PHE A 114 -9.72 4.36 1.55
N ASP A 115 -9.84 5.16 0.48
CA ASP A 115 -8.80 6.09 0.07
C ASP A 115 -8.97 7.46 0.74
N PHE A 116 -7.86 8.19 0.87
CA PHE A 116 -7.88 9.54 1.41
C PHE A 116 -6.85 10.43 0.70
N ASN A 117 -6.97 11.74 0.90
CA ASN A 117 -6.00 12.69 0.37
C ASN A 117 -4.93 13.01 1.43
N ALA A 118 -3.67 12.94 1.04
CA ALA A 118 -2.57 13.51 1.81
C ALA A 118 -1.83 14.53 0.95
N GLN A 119 -1.26 15.54 1.60
CA GLN A 119 -0.47 16.58 0.96
C GLN A 119 0.96 16.49 1.48
N HIS A 120 1.94 16.71 0.60
CA HIS A 120 3.32 16.85 1.06
C HIS A 120 3.49 18.13 1.86
N ASP A 121 4.32 18.09 2.90
CA ASP A 121 4.81 19.31 3.52
C ASP A 121 5.87 19.98 2.64
N CYS A 122 5.39 20.62 1.56
CA CYS A 122 6.23 21.28 0.57
C CYS A 122 7.18 22.32 1.17
N VAL A 123 6.82 22.92 2.31
CA VAL A 123 7.63 23.96 2.95
C VAL A 123 8.88 23.34 3.58
N SER A 124 8.72 22.30 4.40
CA SER A 124 9.86 21.63 5.03
C SER A 124 10.67 20.79 4.04
N THR A 125 10.04 20.28 2.97
CA THR A 125 10.74 19.49 1.93
C THR A 125 11.30 20.34 0.79
N GLY A 126 11.09 21.66 0.79
CA GLY A 126 11.64 22.57 -0.20
C GLY A 126 11.15 22.32 -1.63
N CYS A 127 9.92 21.82 -1.78
CA CYS A 127 9.32 21.64 -3.10
C CYS A 127 9.23 22.99 -3.84
N ARG A 128 9.64 23.02 -5.11
CA ARG A 128 9.59 24.19 -5.99
C ARG A 128 8.36 24.15 -6.87
#